data_AF-A0A914DJE5-F1
#
_entry.id   AF-A0A914DJE5-F1
#
_cell.length_a   1.000
_cell.length_b   1.000
_cell.length_c   1.000
_cell.angle_alpha   90.00
_cell.angle_beta   90.00
_cell.angle_gamma   90.00
#
_symmetry.space_group_name_H-M   'P 1'
#
loop_
_entity.id
_entity.type
_entity.pdbx_description
1 polymer ?
#
loop_
_entity_poly.entity_id
_entity_poly.type
_entity_poly.pdbx_seq_one_letter_code
_entity_poly.pdbx_strand_id
1 'polypeptide(L)'
;MDTSSISPQDYYNSAPFDGFSYSSYVQAYYFTTGILSTIGNLYIIILFVTFIKLRQLQCNWLIVFLCTCDVLVGIGTLIRGSTIVYAKNNLIVYIPTYTCSLLTIPFVMGYRVGQAIALMIALDRFVAIWKPFSYNKYQGPKTTLIFGIIGILIAGLLIFLIFYGADLGSSETLDNCNSPLGVFYFQVVPSYSGIVSVLFFGFYLTSLITLYRHLAATKKQQAHAQENLSRVQLKVFITVSYALSVGRKKGA
;
A
#
# COMPACT_ATOMS: atom_id res chain seq x y z
N MET A 1 41.72 -2.76 -6.65
CA MET A 1 41.79 -1.76 -7.73
C MET A 1 41.90 -0.43 -7.04
N ASP A 2 43.08 0.20 -7.11
CA ASP A 2 43.31 1.52 -6.55
C ASP A 2 42.51 2.54 -7.38
N THR A 3 41.36 2.96 -6.87
CA THR A 3 40.48 3.98 -7.46
C THR A 3 41.01 5.40 -7.28
N SER A 4 42.25 5.56 -6.80
CA SER A 4 42.83 6.83 -6.35
C SER A 4 43.27 7.79 -7.47
N SER A 5 42.95 7.54 -8.74
CA SER A 5 43.44 8.37 -9.85
C SER A 5 42.45 8.68 -10.97
N ILE A 6 41.16 8.34 -10.83
CA ILE A 6 40.16 8.77 -11.81
C ILE A 6 39.81 10.21 -11.51
N SER A 7 40.05 11.12 -12.45
CA SER A 7 39.63 12.51 -12.27
C SER A 7 38.09 12.55 -12.17
N PRO A 8 37.49 13.43 -11.35
CA PRO A 8 36.04 13.53 -11.25
C PRO A 8 35.36 13.71 -12.62
N GLN A 9 36.03 14.42 -13.53
CA GLN A 9 35.58 14.59 -14.91
C GLN A 9 35.55 13.24 -15.66
N ASP A 10 36.60 12.44 -15.52
CA ASP A 10 36.67 11.12 -16.14
C ASP A 10 35.67 10.16 -15.52
N TYR A 11 35.38 10.26 -14.21
CA TYR A 11 34.36 9.44 -13.56
C TYR A 11 32.99 9.60 -14.22
N TYR A 12 32.57 10.85 -14.50
CA TYR A 12 31.30 11.14 -15.19
C TYR A 12 31.30 10.81 -16.69
N ASN A 13 32.47 10.55 -17.27
CA ASN A 13 32.64 10.28 -18.70
C ASN A 13 32.98 8.80 -19.01
N SER A 14 33.38 8.00 -18.02
CA SER A 14 34.04 6.69 -18.21
C SER A 14 33.33 5.51 -17.56
N ALA A 15 32.36 5.70 -16.67
CA ALA A 15 31.63 4.58 -16.10
C ALA A 15 30.77 3.91 -17.19
N PRO A 16 30.94 2.60 -17.44
CA PRO A 16 30.28 1.89 -18.53
C PRO A 16 28.75 1.73 -18.40
N PHE A 17 28.14 2.34 -17.36
CA PHE A 17 26.69 2.48 -17.16
C PHE A 17 26.20 3.95 -17.33
N ASP A 18 27.07 4.88 -17.76
CA ASP A 18 26.96 6.36 -17.64
C ASP A 18 25.95 7.11 -18.52
N GLY A 19 25.15 6.44 -19.34
CA GLY A 19 24.12 7.15 -20.10
C GLY A 19 22.85 7.46 -19.30
N PHE A 20 22.48 6.57 -18.37
CA PHE A 20 21.09 6.47 -17.93
C PHE A 20 20.81 7.18 -16.61
N SER A 21 21.54 6.89 -15.54
CA SER A 21 21.30 7.46 -14.20
C SER A 21 21.49 8.98 -14.14
N TYR A 22 22.40 9.52 -14.96
CA TYR A 22 22.70 10.95 -15.08
C TYR A 22 22.06 11.60 -16.30
N SER A 23 21.22 10.85 -17.02
CA SER A 23 20.49 11.38 -18.15
C SER A 23 19.54 12.49 -17.71
N SER A 24 19.40 13.52 -18.54
CA SER A 24 18.36 14.54 -18.37
C SER A 24 16.96 13.91 -18.26
N TYR A 25 16.73 12.77 -18.92
CA TYR A 25 15.48 12.01 -18.85
C TYR A 25 15.20 11.44 -17.45
N VAL A 26 16.20 10.89 -16.77
CA VAL A 26 16.04 10.34 -15.42
C VAL A 26 15.83 11.46 -14.40
N GLN A 27 16.52 12.59 -14.56
CA GLN A 27 16.28 13.78 -13.74
C GLN A 27 14.86 14.31 -13.95
N ALA A 28 14.42 14.46 -15.19
CA ALA A 28 13.06 14.88 -15.52
C ALA A 28 12.03 13.92 -14.91
N TYR A 29 12.28 12.61 -14.93
CA TYR A 29 11.44 11.63 -14.26
C TYR A 29 11.38 11.84 -12.74
N TYR A 30 12.51 11.99 -12.05
CA TYR A 30 12.54 12.24 -10.59
C TYR A 30 11.77 13.51 -10.21
N PHE A 31 12.00 14.63 -10.91
CA PHE A 31 11.30 15.88 -10.62
C PHE A 31 9.81 15.79 -10.94
N THR A 32 9.44 15.24 -12.10
CA THR A 32 8.03 15.17 -12.51
C THR A 32 7.24 14.24 -11.59
N THR A 33 7.75 13.04 -11.31
CA THR A 33 7.08 12.10 -10.40
C THR A 33 7.06 12.61 -8.96
N GLY A 34 8.14 13.23 -8.49
CA GLY A 34 8.22 13.85 -7.17
C GLY A 34 7.17 14.95 -7.01
N ILE A 35 7.09 15.89 -7.96
CA ILE A 35 6.11 17.00 -7.95
C ILE A 35 4.68 16.46 -8.00
N LEU A 36 4.38 15.56 -8.95
CA LEU A 36 3.04 14.99 -9.10
C LEU A 36 2.60 14.22 -7.84
N SER A 37 3.50 13.39 -7.29
CA SER A 37 3.23 12.62 -6.07
C SER A 37 2.99 13.54 -4.88
N THR A 38 3.83 14.55 -4.68
CA THR A 38 3.69 15.47 -3.55
C THR A 38 2.44 16.34 -3.67
N ILE A 39 2.21 17.02 -4.81
CA ILE A 39 1.08 17.93 -4.97
C ILE A 39 -0.25 17.17 -4.98
N GLY A 40 -0.33 16.07 -5.74
CA GLY A 40 -1.56 15.29 -5.87
C GLY A 40 -2.03 14.73 -4.54
N ASN A 41 -1.11 14.16 -3.76
CA ASN A 41 -1.45 13.58 -2.45
C ASN A 41 -1.68 14.65 -1.38
N LEU A 42 -0.96 15.77 -1.41
CA LEU A 42 -1.20 16.89 -0.51
C LEU A 42 -2.60 17.48 -0.71
N TYR A 43 -3.08 17.57 -1.95
CA TYR A 43 -4.44 18.01 -2.26
C TYR A 43 -5.50 17.11 -1.59
N ILE A 44 -5.35 15.79 -1.65
CA ILE A 44 -6.26 14.84 -1.00
C ILE A 44 -6.23 15.01 0.53
N ILE A 45 -5.05 15.21 1.12
CA ILE A 45 -4.90 15.48 2.56
C ILE A 45 -5.63 16.78 2.93
N ILE A 46 -5.46 17.85 2.14
CA ILE A 46 -6.14 19.13 2.36
C ILE A 46 -7.66 18.97 2.29
N LEU A 47 -8.19 18.22 1.31
CA LEU A 47 -9.62 17.93 1.23
C LEU A 47 -10.12 17.19 2.49
N PHE A 48 -9.39 16.19 2.95
CA PHE A 48 -9.75 15.44 4.15
C PHE A 48 -9.75 16.31 5.42
N VAL A 49 -8.78 17.22 5.54
CA VAL A 49 -8.74 18.20 6.64
C VAL A 49 -9.87 19.22 6.49
N THR A 50 -10.22 19.64 5.28
CA THR A 50 -11.28 20.65 5.08
C THR A 50 -12.67 20.09 5.38
N PHE A 51 -12.96 18.85 4.97
CA PHE A 51 -14.28 18.25 5.10
C PHE A 51 -14.38 17.28 6.28
N ILE A 52 -14.86 17.78 7.43
CA ILE A 52 -15.03 16.99 8.67
C ILE A 52 -15.87 15.72 8.45
N LYS A 53 -16.87 15.75 7.56
CA LYS A 53 -17.70 14.59 7.23
C LYS A 53 -16.88 13.41 6.69
N LEU A 54 -15.77 13.65 5.99
CA LEU A 54 -14.90 12.59 5.48
C LEU A 54 -14.16 11.86 6.61
N ARG A 55 -13.98 12.48 7.77
CA ARG A 55 -13.23 11.90 8.90
C ARG A 55 -14.01 10.85 9.69
N GLN A 56 -15.31 10.70 9.42
CA GLN A 56 -16.17 9.74 10.12
C GLN A 56 -15.93 8.30 9.66
N LEU A 57 -15.42 8.10 8.44
CA LEU A 57 -15.17 6.77 7.89
C LEU A 57 -13.71 6.35 8.13
N GLN A 58 -13.51 5.19 8.78
CA GLN A 58 -12.19 4.65 9.08
C GLN A 58 -11.31 4.45 7.84
N CYS A 59 -11.88 4.00 6.72
CA CYS A 59 -11.10 3.84 5.50
C CYS A 59 -10.54 5.16 4.97
N ASN A 60 -11.22 6.29 5.20
CA ASN A 60 -10.72 7.58 4.76
C ASN A 60 -9.45 7.98 5.52
N TRP A 61 -9.32 7.57 6.79
CA TRP A 61 -8.07 7.72 7.54
C TRP A 61 -6.93 6.90 6.95
N LEU A 62 -7.19 5.66 6.55
CA LEU A 62 -6.17 4.82 5.89
C LEU A 62 -5.72 5.42 4.55
N ILE A 63 -6.66 5.98 3.76
CA ILE A 63 -6.34 6.68 2.52
C ILE A 63 -5.44 7.90 2.79
N VAL A 64 -5.74 8.67 3.84
CA VAL A 64 -4.92 9.84 4.22
C VAL A 64 -3.52 9.44 4.67
N PHE A 65 -3.40 8.35 5.43
CA PHE A 65 -2.08 7.81 5.78
C PHE A 65 -1.31 7.37 4.53
N LEU A 66 -1.97 6.73 3.57
CA LEU A 66 -1.36 6.35 2.30
C LEU A 66 -0.89 7.58 1.51
N CYS A 67 -1.74 8.60 1.38
CA CYS A 67 -1.34 9.87 0.75
C CYS A 67 -0.17 10.53 1.48
N THR A 68 -0.11 10.45 2.81
CA THR A 68 1.02 10.98 3.59
C THR A 68 2.32 10.24 3.26
N CYS A 69 2.25 8.92 3.11
CA CYS A 69 3.39 8.12 2.64
C CYS A 69 3.82 8.50 1.22
N ASP A 70 2.88 8.73 0.31
CA ASP A 70 3.20 9.13 -1.07
C ASP A 70 3.77 10.55 -1.16
N VAL A 71 3.36 11.46 -0.25
CA VAL A 71 4.02 12.76 -0.07
C VAL A 71 5.47 12.59 0.37
N LEU A 72 5.74 11.70 1.34
CA LEU A 72 7.11 11.40 1.79
C LEU A 72 7.96 10.78 0.67
N VAL A 73 7.39 9.87 -0.13
CA VAL A 73 8.05 9.33 -1.32
C VAL A 73 8.36 10.45 -2.31
N GLY A 74 7.40 11.33 -2.59
CA GLY A 74 7.59 12.46 -3.50
C GLY A 74 8.71 13.40 -3.03
N ILE A 75 8.72 13.76 -1.74
CA ILE A 75 9.78 14.59 -1.14
C ILE A 75 11.13 13.88 -1.23
N GLY A 76 11.21 12.59 -0.88
CA GLY A 76 12.46 11.82 -0.99
C GLY A 76 12.97 11.72 -2.42
N THR A 77 12.06 11.61 -3.38
CA THR A 77 12.36 11.60 -4.83
C THR A 77 12.95 12.94 -5.28
N LEU A 78 12.38 14.07 -4.81
CA LEU A 78 12.89 15.42 -5.09
C LEU A 78 14.25 15.68 -4.45
N ILE A 79 14.44 15.25 -3.20
CA ILE A 79 15.73 15.36 -2.49
C ILE A 79 16.82 14.61 -3.24
N ARG A 80 16.53 13.39 -3.72
CA ARG A 80 17.48 12.59 -4.52
C ARG A 80 17.80 13.25 -5.84
N GLY A 81 16.78 13.65 -6.62
CA GLY A 81 16.97 14.39 -7.87
C GLY A 81 17.85 15.63 -7.69
N SER A 82 17.56 16.42 -6.65
CA SER A 82 18.33 17.62 -6.30
C SER A 82 19.77 17.32 -5.89
N THR A 83 19.99 16.24 -5.12
CA THR A 83 21.33 15.80 -4.71
C THR A 83 22.18 15.42 -5.92
N ILE A 84 21.62 14.71 -6.90
CA ILE A 84 22.36 14.33 -8.12
C ILE A 84 22.79 15.56 -8.91
N VAL A 85 21.87 16.50 -9.13
CA VAL A 85 22.14 17.75 -9.85
C VAL A 85 23.22 18.56 -9.12
N TYR A 86 23.11 18.67 -7.80
CA TYR A 86 24.08 19.39 -6.98
C TYR A 86 25.47 18.73 -7.01
N ALA A 87 25.53 17.41 -6.84
CA ALA A 87 26.79 16.66 -6.84
C ALA A 87 27.49 16.75 -8.20
N LYS A 88 26.72 16.65 -9.30
CA LYS A 88 27.23 16.82 -10.67
C LYS A 88 27.80 18.21 -10.90
N ASN A 89 27.10 19.27 -10.49
CA ASN A 89 27.53 20.65 -10.69
C ASN A 89 28.80 21.00 -9.89
N ASN A 90 29.03 20.32 -8.76
CA ASN A 90 30.20 20.55 -7.89
C ASN A 90 31.29 19.48 -8.05
N LEU A 91 31.16 18.57 -9.02
CA LEU A 91 32.10 17.45 -9.26
C LEU A 91 32.34 16.57 -8.02
N ILE A 92 31.30 16.38 -7.20
CA ILE A 92 31.35 15.54 -6.01
C ILE A 92 31.12 14.08 -6.44
N VAL A 93 32.12 13.22 -6.23
CA VAL A 93 32.05 11.79 -6.57
C VAL A 93 31.73 10.92 -5.34
N TYR A 94 32.20 11.35 -4.16
CA TYR A 94 32.06 10.60 -2.92
C TYR A 94 31.19 11.35 -1.92
N ILE A 95 30.20 10.65 -1.37
CA ILE A 95 29.29 11.18 -0.34
C ILE A 95 29.47 10.32 0.92
N PRO A 96 29.57 10.93 2.12
CA PRO A 96 29.59 10.18 3.37
C PRO A 96 28.37 9.26 3.49
N THR A 97 28.59 8.00 3.89
CA THR A 97 27.53 6.98 4.00
C THR A 97 26.39 7.43 4.91
N TYR A 98 26.72 8.16 5.98
CA TYR A 98 25.74 8.77 6.87
C TYR A 98 24.80 9.75 6.15
N THR A 99 25.36 10.70 5.40
CA THR A 99 24.59 11.67 4.61
C THR A 99 23.73 10.96 3.57
N CYS A 100 24.30 9.96 2.90
CA CYS A 100 23.57 9.18 1.93
C CYS A 100 22.35 8.46 2.51
N SER A 101 22.55 7.84 3.68
CA SER A 101 21.51 7.14 4.41
C SER A 101 20.38 8.09 4.80
N LEU A 102 20.71 9.28 5.31
CA LEU A 102 19.74 10.32 5.66
C LEU A 102 18.87 10.75 4.48
N LEU A 103 19.48 10.98 3.31
CA LEU A 103 18.76 11.39 2.10
C LEU A 103 17.80 10.30 1.59
N THR A 104 18.06 9.04 1.94
CA THR A 104 17.27 7.88 1.53
C THR A 104 16.08 7.60 2.44
N ILE A 105 16.11 8.03 3.70
CA ILE A 105 15.07 7.75 4.70
C ILE A 105 13.67 8.14 4.23
N PRO A 106 13.39 9.37 3.74
CA PRO A 106 12.03 9.78 3.41
C PRO A 106 11.40 8.89 2.33
N PHE A 107 12.19 8.54 1.31
CA PHE A 107 11.76 7.68 0.22
C PHE A 107 11.46 6.26 0.70
N VAL A 108 12.40 5.64 1.42
CA VAL A 108 12.25 4.25 1.90
C VAL A 108 11.12 4.14 2.91
N MET A 109 11.03 5.08 3.84
CA MET A 109 9.97 5.11 4.84
C MET A 109 8.60 5.25 4.19
N GLY A 110 8.43 6.25 3.30
CA GLY A 110 7.18 6.46 2.58
C GLY A 110 6.78 5.22 1.78
N TYR A 111 7.71 4.62 1.03
CA TYR A 111 7.44 3.45 0.20
C TYR A 111 7.03 2.23 1.03
N ARG A 112 7.76 1.92 2.11
CA ARG A 112 7.51 0.71 2.92
C ARG A 112 6.28 0.83 3.79
N VAL A 113 6.10 1.97 4.44
CA VAL A 113 4.91 2.22 5.26
C VAL A 113 3.69 2.33 4.34
N GLY A 114 3.82 2.92 3.16
CA GLY A 114 2.76 2.98 2.15
C GLY A 114 2.31 1.59 1.69
N GLN A 115 3.24 0.67 1.42
CA GLN A 115 2.92 -0.74 1.11
C GLN A 115 2.13 -1.42 2.25
N ALA A 116 2.55 -1.22 3.49
CA ALA A 116 1.84 -1.76 4.65
C ALA A 116 0.44 -1.17 4.77
N ILE A 117 0.26 0.14 4.59
CA ILE A 117 -1.06 0.80 4.64
C ILE A 117 -1.96 0.32 3.50
N ALA A 118 -1.44 0.22 2.28
CA ALA A 118 -2.21 -0.27 1.13
C ALA A 118 -2.74 -1.69 1.39
N LEU A 119 -1.91 -2.54 1.99
CA LEU A 119 -2.33 -3.85 2.45
C LEU A 119 -3.42 -3.77 3.54
N MET A 120 -3.28 -2.88 4.52
CA MET A 120 -4.28 -2.69 5.56
C MET A 120 -5.62 -2.23 4.99
N ILE A 121 -5.63 -1.39 3.94
CA ILE A 121 -6.84 -1.03 3.20
C ILE A 121 -7.46 -2.28 2.56
N ALA A 122 -6.65 -3.12 1.91
CA ALA A 122 -7.14 -4.36 1.30
C ALA A 122 -7.75 -5.31 2.34
N LEU A 123 -7.12 -5.45 3.51
CA LEU A 123 -7.62 -6.27 4.62
C LEU A 123 -8.91 -5.69 5.23
N ASP A 124 -8.98 -4.38 5.44
CA ASP A 124 -10.20 -3.70 5.92
C ASP A 124 -11.38 -3.99 4.98
N ARG A 125 -11.15 -3.88 3.68
CA ARG A 125 -12.17 -4.17 2.65
C ARG A 125 -12.53 -5.64 2.59
N PHE A 126 -11.56 -6.53 2.75
CA PHE A 126 -11.84 -7.96 2.83
C PHE A 126 -12.71 -8.31 4.04
N VAL A 127 -12.40 -7.77 5.23
CA VAL A 127 -13.20 -8.02 6.45
C VAL A 127 -14.60 -7.46 6.32
N ALA A 128 -14.77 -6.28 5.71
CA ALA A 128 -16.08 -5.69 5.42
C ALA A 128 -16.95 -6.62 4.57
N ILE A 129 -16.36 -7.28 3.59
CA ILE A 129 -17.08 -8.21 2.69
C ILE A 129 -17.31 -9.57 3.36
N TRP A 130 -16.31 -10.10 4.09
CA TRP A 130 -16.39 -11.42 4.71
C TRP A 130 -17.34 -11.46 5.91
N LYS A 131 -17.37 -10.40 6.73
CA LYS A 131 -18.17 -10.35 7.97
C LYS A 131 -18.89 -9.00 8.11
N PRO A 132 -19.89 -8.69 7.27
CA PRO A 132 -20.55 -7.39 7.24
C PRO A 132 -21.19 -7.01 8.58
N PHE A 133 -21.82 -7.96 9.26
CA PHE A 133 -22.49 -7.71 10.56
C PHE A 133 -21.50 -7.42 11.70
N SER A 134 -20.31 -8.01 11.65
CA SER A 134 -19.28 -7.77 12.67
C SER A 134 -18.43 -6.54 12.33
N TYR A 135 -18.29 -6.19 11.06
CA TYR A 135 -17.47 -5.06 10.61
C TYR A 135 -17.88 -3.73 11.26
N ASN A 136 -19.19 -3.45 11.36
CA ASN A 136 -19.69 -2.26 12.05
C ASN A 136 -19.27 -2.16 13.53
N LYS A 137 -18.97 -3.29 14.20
CA LYS A 137 -18.51 -3.30 15.59
C LYS A 137 -17.01 -2.97 15.72
N TYR A 138 -16.24 -3.20 14.67
CA TYR A 138 -14.79 -2.95 14.65
C TYR A 138 -14.43 -1.56 14.12
N GLN A 139 -15.38 -0.88 13.48
CA GLN A 139 -15.21 0.50 13.05
C GLN A 139 -15.19 1.44 14.25
N GLY A 140 -14.04 2.04 14.52
CA GLY A 140 -13.89 2.97 15.62
C GLY A 140 -12.56 3.72 15.63
N PRO A 141 -12.50 4.86 16.36
CA PRO A 141 -11.30 5.67 16.46
C PRO A 141 -10.12 4.91 17.10
N LYS A 142 -10.42 3.95 18.01
CA LYS A 142 -9.40 3.10 18.65
C LYS A 142 -8.63 2.26 17.62
N THR A 143 -9.32 1.66 16.66
CA THR A 143 -8.71 0.84 15.61
C THR A 143 -7.78 1.68 14.73
N THR A 144 -8.22 2.90 14.38
CA THR A 144 -7.41 3.85 13.59
C THR A 144 -6.15 4.29 14.34
N LEU A 145 -6.27 4.58 15.64
CA LEU A 145 -5.14 4.92 16.50
C LEU A 145 -4.11 3.78 16.55
N ILE A 146 -4.57 2.53 16.74
CA ILE A 146 -3.70 1.36 16.76
C ILE A 146 -2.92 1.24 15.45
N PHE A 147 -3.56 1.44 14.30
CA PHE A 147 -2.87 1.43 13.01
C PHE A 147 -1.85 2.54 12.87
N GLY A 148 -2.14 3.74 13.36
CA GLY A 148 -1.17 4.85 13.42
C GLY A 148 0.07 4.48 14.25
N ILE A 149 -0.14 3.91 15.44
CA ILE A 149 0.95 3.48 16.33
C ILE A 149 1.80 2.38 15.66
N ILE A 150 1.16 1.35 15.09
CA ILE A 150 1.86 0.29 14.38
C ILE A 150 2.69 0.85 13.21
N GLY A 151 2.12 1.80 12.44
CA GLY A 151 2.83 2.47 11.35
C GLY A 151 4.09 3.21 11.83
N ILE A 152 3.99 3.93 12.95
CA ILE A 152 5.13 4.63 13.58
C ILE A 152 6.20 3.62 14.04
N LEU A 153 5.80 2.52 14.66
CA LEU A 153 6.73 1.48 15.12
C LEU A 153 7.47 0.81 13.94
N ILE A 154 6.75 0.49 12.87
CA ILE A 154 7.36 -0.06 11.64
C ILE A 154 8.34 0.94 11.04
N ALA A 155 7.97 2.22 10.96
CA ALA A 155 8.85 3.27 10.45
C ALA A 155 10.12 3.41 11.31
N GLY A 156 9.98 3.44 12.63
CA GLY A 156 11.10 3.51 13.57
C GLY A 156 12.05 2.31 13.44
N LEU A 157 11.50 1.10 13.31
CA LEU A 157 12.29 -0.12 13.09
C LEU A 157 13.06 -0.07 11.77
N LEU A 158 12.43 0.40 10.69
CA LEU A 158 13.10 0.55 9.39
C LEU A 158 14.25 1.55 9.46
N ILE A 159 14.06 2.69 10.12
CA ILE A 159 15.12 3.68 10.33
C ILE A 159 16.27 3.05 11.14
N PHE A 160 15.95 2.36 12.22
CA PHE A 160 16.95 1.65 13.03
C PHE A 160 17.76 0.66 12.19
N LEU A 161 17.10 -0.15 11.36
CA LEU A 161 17.76 -1.14 10.49
C LEU A 161 18.68 -0.49 9.45
N ILE A 162 18.31 0.69 8.93
CA ILE A 162 19.17 1.45 8.01
C ILE A 162 20.49 1.81 8.69
N PHE A 163 20.45 2.28 9.94
CA PHE A 163 21.66 2.71 10.66
C PHE A 163 22.45 1.56 11.27
N TYR A 164 21.79 0.47 11.69
CA TYR A 164 22.45 -0.65 12.36
C TYR A 164 23.48 -1.38 11.48
N GLY A 165 23.24 -1.45 10.17
CA GLY A 165 24.13 -2.10 9.21
C GLY A 165 25.07 -1.16 8.45
N ALA A 166 24.99 0.15 8.69
CA ALA A 166 25.76 1.14 7.94
C ALA A 166 27.12 1.40 8.59
N ASP A 167 28.20 1.26 7.84
CA ASP A 167 29.51 1.76 8.24
C ASP A 167 29.55 3.28 8.07
N LEU A 168 29.16 4.01 9.13
CA LEU A 168 29.01 5.46 9.11
C LEU A 168 30.33 6.23 8.88
N GLY A 169 31.48 5.58 9.03
CA GLY A 169 32.80 6.16 8.78
C GLY A 169 33.24 6.09 7.32
N SER A 170 32.53 5.32 6.49
CA SER A 170 32.86 5.13 5.08
C SER A 170 32.27 6.23 4.18
N SER A 171 32.81 6.34 2.96
CA SER A 171 32.26 7.16 1.88
C SER A 171 31.81 6.26 0.74
N GLU A 172 30.60 6.48 0.25
CA GLU A 172 30.04 5.78 -0.90
C GLU A 172 30.19 6.62 -2.16
N THR A 173 30.25 5.97 -3.32
CA THR A 173 30.15 6.69 -4.59
C THR A 173 28.75 7.30 -4.74
N LEU A 174 28.65 8.40 -5.49
CA LEU A 174 27.38 9.04 -5.80
C LEU A 174 26.38 8.04 -6.41
N ASP A 175 26.85 7.12 -7.27
CA ASP A 175 26.03 6.06 -7.85
C ASP A 175 25.50 5.09 -6.81
N ASN A 176 26.34 4.62 -5.89
CA ASN A 176 25.89 3.75 -4.79
C ASN A 176 24.89 4.48 -3.90
N CYS A 177 25.08 5.79 -3.72
CA CYS A 177 24.21 6.58 -2.88
C CYS A 177 22.85 6.86 -3.51
N ASN A 178 22.86 7.16 -4.81
CA ASN A 178 21.67 7.50 -5.56
C ASN A 178 20.92 6.27 -6.06
N SER A 179 21.60 5.14 -6.14
CA SER A 179 21.00 3.86 -6.41
C SER A 179 20.11 3.47 -5.23
N PRO A 180 18.77 3.33 -5.42
CA PRO A 180 17.98 2.55 -4.47
C PRO A 180 18.45 1.07 -4.36
N LEU A 181 19.45 0.67 -5.16
CA LEU A 181 19.97 -0.68 -5.39
C LEU A 181 21.43 -0.89 -4.92
N GLY A 182 21.86 -0.33 -3.78
CA GLY A 182 23.05 -0.89 -3.11
C GLY A 182 22.90 -2.42 -2.97
N VAL A 183 23.96 -3.20 -3.19
CA VAL A 183 23.91 -4.68 -3.30
C VAL A 183 23.17 -5.35 -2.13
N PHE A 184 23.28 -4.78 -0.92
CA PHE A 184 22.56 -5.24 0.27
C PHE A 184 21.04 -4.97 0.21
N TYR A 185 20.64 -3.85 -0.37
CA TYR A 185 19.24 -3.47 -0.58
C TYR A 185 18.56 -4.29 -1.69
N PHE A 186 19.28 -4.69 -2.74
CA PHE A 186 18.70 -5.46 -3.86
C PHE A 186 18.52 -6.96 -3.58
N GLN A 187 19.33 -7.57 -2.70
CA GLN A 187 19.17 -8.99 -2.40
C GLN A 187 18.20 -9.25 -1.25
N VAL A 188 18.21 -8.43 -0.22
CA VAL A 188 17.36 -8.70 0.95
C VAL A 188 15.94 -8.20 0.69
N VAL A 189 15.79 -7.04 0.04
CA VAL A 189 14.54 -6.28 0.12
C VAL A 189 13.52 -6.61 -0.98
N PRO A 190 13.89 -6.78 -2.27
CA PRO A 190 13.03 -7.39 -3.29
C PRO A 190 12.59 -8.80 -2.89
N SER A 191 13.50 -9.61 -2.34
CA SER A 191 13.20 -10.97 -1.86
C SER A 191 12.15 -10.93 -0.74
N TYR A 192 12.33 -10.07 0.26
CA TYR A 192 11.34 -9.92 1.33
C TYR A 192 10.02 -9.37 0.80
N SER A 193 10.06 -8.33 -0.04
CA SER A 193 8.84 -7.74 -0.59
C SER A 193 8.11 -8.67 -1.57
N GLY A 194 8.83 -9.52 -2.28
CA GLY A 194 8.30 -10.54 -3.17
C GLY A 194 7.65 -11.67 -2.38
N ILE A 195 8.31 -12.20 -1.35
CA ILE A 195 7.75 -13.20 -0.44
C ILE A 195 6.48 -12.63 0.22
N VAL A 196 6.57 -11.42 0.76
CA VAL A 196 5.44 -10.71 1.38
C VAL A 196 4.30 -10.53 0.37
N SER A 197 4.59 -10.06 -0.85
CA SER A 197 3.58 -9.87 -1.90
C SER A 197 2.93 -11.18 -2.33
N VAL A 198 3.69 -12.26 -2.46
CA VAL A 198 3.16 -13.59 -2.81
C VAL A 198 2.28 -14.14 -1.69
N LEU A 199 2.71 -14.03 -0.43
CA LEU A 199 1.90 -14.45 0.73
C LEU A 199 0.59 -13.65 0.79
N PHE A 200 0.64 -12.34 0.56
CA PHE A 200 -0.55 -11.51 0.56
C PHE A 200 -1.45 -11.73 -0.65
N PHE A 201 -0.88 -11.94 -1.83
CA PHE A 201 -1.64 -12.32 -3.03
C PHE A 201 -2.31 -13.68 -2.84
N GLY A 202 -1.62 -14.66 -2.26
CA GLY A 202 -2.17 -15.96 -1.89
C GLY A 202 -3.30 -15.84 -0.87
N PHE A 203 -3.11 -15.01 0.17
CA PHE A 203 -4.15 -14.72 1.15
C PHE A 203 -5.38 -14.06 0.50
N TYR A 204 -5.17 -13.08 -0.38
CA TYR A 204 -6.21 -12.40 -1.14
C TYR A 204 -6.97 -13.36 -2.06
N LEU A 205 -6.26 -14.22 -2.81
CA LEU A 205 -6.88 -15.21 -3.70
C LEU A 205 -7.72 -16.22 -2.90
N THR A 206 -7.17 -16.72 -1.79
CA THR A 206 -7.87 -17.65 -0.88
C THR A 206 -9.13 -17.00 -0.30
N SER A 207 -9.00 -15.75 0.12
CA SER A 207 -10.07 -14.89 0.60
C SER A 207 -11.19 -14.72 -0.44
N LEU A 208 -10.82 -14.44 -1.70
CA LEU A 208 -11.74 -14.29 -2.84
C LEU A 208 -12.48 -15.61 -3.15
N ILE A 209 -11.75 -16.73 -3.19
CA ILE A 209 -12.32 -18.08 -3.42
C ILE A 209 -13.32 -18.41 -2.30
N THR A 210 -12.95 -18.13 -1.05
CA THR A 210 -13.80 -18.40 0.12
C THR A 210 -15.07 -17.56 0.07
N LEU A 211 -14.96 -16.29 -0.31
CA LEU A 211 -16.10 -15.41 -0.52
C LEU A 211 -17.01 -15.91 -1.64
N TYR A 212 -16.46 -16.26 -2.80
CA TYR A 212 -17.24 -16.79 -3.92
C TYR A 212 -17.99 -18.07 -3.53
N ARG A 213 -17.34 -18.96 -2.77
CA ARG A 213 -17.98 -20.17 -2.23
C ARG A 213 -19.12 -19.82 -1.26
N HIS A 214 -18.93 -18.83 -0.38
CA HIS A 214 -19.96 -18.41 0.55
C HIS A 214 -21.16 -17.76 -0.18
N LEU A 215 -20.92 -16.92 -1.18
CA LEU A 215 -21.96 -16.32 -2.01
C LEU A 215 -22.73 -17.40 -2.80
N ALA A 216 -22.04 -18.40 -3.33
CA ALA A 216 -22.68 -19.54 -3.99
C ALA A 216 -23.54 -20.37 -3.01
N ALA A 217 -23.05 -20.59 -1.79
CA ALA A 217 -23.79 -21.31 -0.75
C ALA A 217 -25.05 -20.56 -0.28
N THR A 218 -24.95 -19.23 -0.09
CA THR A 218 -26.09 -18.40 0.30
C THR A 218 -27.14 -18.30 -0.80
N LYS A 219 -26.73 -18.20 -2.08
CA LYS A 219 -27.66 -18.30 -3.21
C LYS A 219 -28.40 -19.64 -3.23
N LYS A 220 -27.71 -20.75 -2.95
CA LYS A 220 -28.36 -22.08 -2.82
C LYS A 220 -29.36 -22.12 -1.66
N GLN A 221 -29.00 -21.56 -0.51
CA GLN A 221 -29.91 -21.47 0.64
C GLN A 221 -31.14 -20.61 0.35
N GLN A 222 -30.97 -19.46 -0.32
CA GLN A 222 -32.08 -18.61 -0.73
C GLN A 222 -33.00 -19.31 -1.73
N ALA A 223 -32.44 -20.02 -2.72
CA ALA A 223 -33.23 -20.81 -3.67
C ALA A 223 -34.05 -21.90 -2.97
N HIS A 224 -33.46 -22.65 -2.03
CA HIS A 224 -34.19 -23.65 -1.25
C HIS A 224 -35.25 -23.04 -0.32
N ALA A 225 -34.97 -21.90 0.32
CA ALA A 225 -35.94 -21.21 1.17
C ALA A 225 -37.15 -20.73 0.35
N GLN A 226 -36.91 -20.22 -0.87
CA GLN A 226 -37.96 -19.77 -1.77
C GLN A 226 -38.80 -20.95 -2.31
N GLU A 227 -38.16 -22.09 -2.62
CA GLU A 227 -38.86 -23.32 -2.99
C GLU A 227 -39.76 -23.82 -1.84
N ASN A 228 -39.24 -23.86 -0.60
CA ASN A 228 -40.02 -24.26 0.57
C ASN A 228 -41.21 -23.35 0.82
N LEU A 229 -41.05 -22.03 0.67
CA LEU A 229 -42.14 -21.07 0.80
C LEU A 229 -43.26 -21.34 -0.23
N SER A 230 -42.90 -21.62 -1.49
CA SER A 230 -43.87 -21.94 -2.54
C SER A 230 -44.64 -23.24 -2.26
N ARG A 231 -43.97 -24.26 -1.72
CA ARG A 231 -44.61 -25.52 -1.31
C ARG A 231 -45.59 -25.33 -0.15
N VAL A 232 -45.24 -24.47 0.82
CA VAL A 232 -46.13 -24.14 1.95
C VAL A 232 -47.35 -23.37 1.46
N GLN A 233 -47.17 -22.36 0.61
CA GLN A 233 -48.29 -21.60 0.03
C GLN A 233 -49.22 -22.49 -0.79
N LEU A 234 -48.68 -23.42 -1.59
CA LEU A 234 -49.48 -24.38 -2.35
C LEU A 234 -50.30 -25.30 -1.44
N LYS A 235 -49.71 -25.83 -0.35
CA LYS A 235 -50.44 -26.66 0.62
C LYS A 235 -51.58 -25.89 1.28
N VAL A 236 -51.33 -24.65 1.73
CA VAL A 236 -52.37 -23.79 2.32
C VAL A 236 -53.50 -23.54 1.32
N PHE A 237 -53.17 -23.24 0.06
CA PHE A 237 -54.17 -23.02 -0.98
C PHE A 237 -55.05 -24.25 -1.24
N ILE A 238 -54.46 -25.45 -1.32
CA ILE A 238 -55.19 -26.72 -1.47
C ILE A 238 -56.09 -26.98 -0.26
N THR A 239 -55.59 -26.78 0.96
CA THR A 239 -56.36 -27.01 2.20
C THR A 239 -57.56 -26.05 2.31
N VAL A 240 -57.35 -24.76 2.00
CA VAL A 240 -58.44 -23.77 2.00
C VAL A 240 -59.48 -24.09 0.92
N SER A 241 -59.04 -24.44 -0.29
CA SER A 241 -59.95 -24.82 -1.39
C SER A 241 -60.78 -26.06 -1.05
N TYR A 242 -60.17 -27.06 -0.42
CA TYR A 242 -60.86 -28.27 0.03
C TYR A 242 -61.87 -27.95 1.15
N ALA A 243 -61.48 -27.14 2.15
CA ALA A 243 -62.38 -26.73 3.23
C ALA A 243 -63.61 -25.96 2.71
N LEU A 244 -63.42 -25.04 1.75
CA LEU A 244 -64.49 -24.30 1.10
C LEU A 244 -65.44 -25.21 0.30
N SER A 245 -64.88 -26.19 -0.44
CA SER A 245 -65.65 -27.20 -1.17
C SER A 245 -66.55 -28.05 -0.25
N VAL A 246 -65.99 -28.54 0.86
CA VAL A 246 -66.72 -29.35 1.83
C VAL A 246 -67.81 -28.54 2.54
N GLY A 247 -67.54 -27.28 2.91
CA GLY A 247 -68.53 -26.39 3.51
C GLY A 247 -69.74 -26.16 2.61
N ARG A 248 -69.52 -26.02 1.29
CA ARG A 248 -70.59 -25.81 0.31
C ARG A 248 -71.55 -27.01 0.17
N LYS A 249 -71.07 -28.23 0.40
CA LYS A 249 -71.89 -29.46 0.35
C LYS A 249 -72.76 -29.69 1.59
N LYS A 250 -72.51 -29.00 2.71
CA LYS A 250 -73.31 -29.13 3.94
C LYS A 250 -74.41 -28.07 4.09
N GLY A 251 -74.41 -27.04 3.24
CA GLY A 251 -75.41 -25.97 3.24
C GLY A 251 -76.44 -26.06 2.11
N ALA A 252 -76.41 -27.13 1.32
CA ALA A 252 -77.41 -27.49 0.32
C ALA A 252 -78.06 -28.82 0.75
#